data_AF-A0A7C5HSI1-F1
#
_entry.id   AF-A0A7C5HSI1-F1
#
_cell.length_a   1.000
_cell.length_b   1.000
_cell.length_c   1.000
_cell.angle_alpha   90.00
_cell.angle_beta   90.00
_cell.angle_gamma   90.00
#
_symmetry.space_group_name_H-M   'P 1'
#
loop_
_entity.id
_entity.type
_entity.pdbx_description
1 polymer ?
#
loop_
_entity_poly.entity_id
_entity_poly.type
_entity_poly.pdbx_seq_one_letter_code
_entity_poly.pdbx_strand_id
1 'polypeptide(L)'
;MKTYQHPLAEVFGFITDDHSAKAQRYRSHRLCPFNNKVPNCTKDKAKNPLGVCSILQNEKPVITCPVRFREEWLITDDAASFFFGDNVRWSSLTEVRLNDANGKSAGNIDVVLVAYDEQG
;
A
#
# COMPACT_ATOMS: atom_id res chain seq x y z
N MET A 1 -13.82 -31.46 -2.28
CA MET A 1 -13.72 -29.99 -2.08
C MET A 1 -12.89 -29.42 -3.21
N LYS A 2 -13.34 -28.34 -3.87
CA LYS A 2 -12.49 -27.61 -4.83
C LYS A 2 -11.38 -26.93 -4.03
N THR A 3 -10.14 -27.35 -4.22
CA THR A 3 -8.95 -26.66 -3.73
C THR A 3 -8.78 -25.40 -4.57
N TYR A 4 -9.09 -24.24 -4.00
CA TYR A 4 -8.80 -22.96 -4.65
C TYR A 4 -7.29 -22.72 -4.56
N GLN A 5 -6.62 -22.57 -5.70
CA GLN A 5 -5.16 -22.35 -5.73
C GLN A 5 -4.77 -20.99 -5.16
N HIS A 6 -5.66 -19.99 -5.27
CA HIS A 6 -5.40 -18.60 -4.86
C HIS A 6 -6.65 -17.92 -4.26
N PRO A 7 -7.16 -18.37 -3.09
CA PRO A 7 -8.31 -17.72 -2.45
C PRO A 7 -7.95 -16.30 -2.00
N LEU A 8 -8.99 -15.47 -1.79
CA LEU A 8 -8.82 -14.11 -1.27
C LEU A 8 -8.32 -14.18 0.18
N ALA A 9 -7.27 -13.43 0.49
CA ALA A 9 -6.78 -13.29 1.86
C ALA A 9 -7.43 -12.08 2.53
N GLU A 10 -7.37 -10.90 1.88
CA GLU A 10 -7.95 -9.67 2.39
C GLU A 10 -8.91 -9.01 1.39
N VAL A 11 -10.04 -8.55 1.91
CA VAL A 11 -11.08 -7.82 1.16
C VAL A 11 -11.38 -6.50 1.87
N PHE A 12 -11.08 -5.39 1.18
CA PHE A 12 -11.10 -4.02 1.69
C PHE A 12 -10.24 -3.81 2.95
N GLY A 13 -9.12 -4.53 3.02
CA GLY A 13 -8.12 -4.45 4.09
C GLY A 13 -8.41 -5.27 5.34
N PHE A 14 -9.36 -6.21 5.26
CA PHE A 14 -9.69 -7.12 6.36
C PHE A 14 -9.69 -8.57 5.86
N ILE A 15 -9.19 -9.49 6.69
CA ILE A 15 -9.22 -10.93 6.43
C ILE A 15 -10.65 -11.41 6.18
N THR A 16 -10.83 -12.39 5.29
CA THR A 16 -12.15 -12.76 4.75
C THR A 16 -13.17 -13.22 5.80
N ASP A 17 -12.71 -13.74 6.93
CA ASP A 17 -13.49 -14.21 8.08
C ASP A 17 -13.67 -13.15 9.19
N ASP A 18 -13.07 -11.97 9.06
CA ASP A 18 -13.35 -10.85 9.96
C ASP A 18 -14.76 -10.31 9.69
N HIS A 19 -15.69 -10.64 10.58
CA HIS A 19 -17.07 -10.17 10.53
C HIS A 19 -17.37 -9.00 11.47
N SER A 20 -16.34 -8.30 11.97
CA SER A 20 -16.51 -7.12 12.83
C SER A 20 -17.30 -6.00 12.13
N ALA A 21 -17.95 -5.16 12.94
CA ALA A 21 -18.65 -3.98 12.43
C ALA A 21 -17.74 -3.06 11.59
N LYS A 22 -16.45 -2.98 11.92
CA LYS A 22 -15.45 -2.22 11.16
C LYS A 22 -15.23 -2.84 9.78
N ALA A 23 -14.95 -4.14 9.70
CA ALA A 23 -14.77 -4.84 8.43
C ALA A 23 -16.02 -4.76 7.55
N GLN A 24 -17.21 -4.96 8.13
CA GLN A 24 -18.48 -4.82 7.41
C GLN A 24 -18.69 -3.40 6.88
N ARG A 25 -18.40 -2.36 7.68
CA ARG A 25 -18.48 -0.96 7.26
C ARG A 25 -17.54 -0.67 6.09
N TYR A 26 -16.29 -1.11 6.17
CA TYR A 26 -15.30 -0.85 5.11
C TYR A 26 -15.67 -1.57 3.80
N ARG A 27 -16.17 -2.80 3.87
CA ARG A 27 -16.63 -3.55 2.69
C ARG A 27 -17.87 -2.92 2.05
N SER A 28 -18.88 -2.59 2.86
CA SER A 28 -20.14 -1.97 2.37
C SER A 28 -19.91 -0.61 1.72
N HIS A 29 -19.02 0.21 2.28
CA HIS A 29 -18.72 1.56 1.78
C HIS A 29 -17.49 1.59 0.85
N ARG A 30 -16.89 0.42 0.55
CA ARG A 30 -15.71 0.26 -0.30
C ARG A 30 -14.55 1.17 0.13
N LEU A 31 -14.27 1.21 1.43
CA LEU A 31 -13.22 2.05 2.02
C LEU A 31 -11.88 1.33 2.03
N CYS A 32 -10.80 2.09 2.08
CA CYS A 32 -9.43 1.58 2.20
C CYS A 32 -8.83 2.05 3.54
N PRO A 33 -8.35 1.14 4.40
CA PRO A 33 -7.75 1.52 5.68
C PRO A 33 -6.29 1.96 5.58
N PHE A 34 -5.62 1.73 4.45
CA PHE A 34 -4.15 1.85 4.33
C PHE A 34 -3.70 3.17 3.71
N ASN A 35 -4.11 4.32 4.27
CA ASN A 35 -3.64 5.65 3.84
C ASN A 35 -3.77 5.91 2.32
N ASN A 36 -4.89 5.50 1.73
CA ASN A 36 -5.17 5.85 0.34
C ASN A 36 -5.39 7.37 0.22
N LYS A 37 -5.10 7.93 -0.97
CA LYS A 37 -5.25 9.38 -1.23
C LYS A 37 -6.68 9.88 -0.96
N VAL A 38 -7.66 9.00 -1.13
CA VAL A 38 -9.05 9.21 -0.73
C VAL A 38 -9.49 8.05 0.19
N PRO A 39 -10.46 8.25 1.09
CA PRO A 39 -10.90 7.18 2.00
C PRO A 39 -11.42 5.92 1.28
N ASN A 40 -11.89 6.06 0.04
CA ASN A 40 -12.41 4.97 -0.76
C ASN A 40 -11.29 4.14 -1.41
N CYS A 41 -11.53 2.85 -1.58
CA CYS A 41 -10.69 1.99 -2.40
C CYS A 41 -10.80 2.41 -3.87
N THR A 42 -9.67 2.47 -4.55
CA THR A 42 -9.56 2.85 -5.96
C THR A 42 -8.90 1.76 -6.80
N LYS A 43 -8.67 0.56 -6.26
CA LYS A 43 -8.02 -0.55 -6.98
C LYS A 43 -8.82 -0.92 -8.22
N ASP A 44 -8.14 -0.96 -9.36
CA ASP A 44 -8.70 -1.12 -10.71
C ASP A 44 -9.58 0.06 -11.16
N LYS A 45 -10.64 0.39 -10.43
CA LYS A 45 -11.62 1.43 -10.82
C LYS A 45 -12.11 2.22 -9.62
N ALA A 46 -12.20 3.55 -9.76
CA ALA A 46 -12.68 4.43 -8.69
C ALA A 46 -14.16 4.22 -8.32
N LYS A 47 -15.04 3.93 -9.29
CA LYS A 47 -16.48 3.75 -9.04
C LYS A 47 -16.84 2.33 -8.57
N ASN A 48 -16.12 1.33 -9.07
CA ASN A 48 -16.38 -0.07 -8.74
C ASN A 48 -15.06 -0.82 -8.49
N PRO A 49 -14.38 -0.54 -7.37
CA PRO A 49 -13.09 -1.12 -7.08
C PRO A 49 -13.20 -2.63 -6.84
N LEU A 50 -12.14 -3.37 -7.20
CA LEU A 50 -12.07 -4.81 -6.97
C LEU A 50 -12.03 -5.16 -5.47
N GLY A 51 -11.38 -4.31 -4.65
CA GLY A 51 -11.33 -4.46 -3.20
C GLY A 51 -10.40 -5.56 -2.67
N VAL A 52 -9.73 -6.34 -3.53
CA VAL A 52 -8.79 -7.39 -3.11
C VAL A 52 -7.43 -6.78 -2.76
N CYS A 53 -7.03 -6.87 -1.50
CA CYS A 53 -5.75 -6.33 -1.03
C CYS A 53 -4.62 -7.37 -1.12
N SER A 54 -4.94 -8.64 -0.87
CA SER A 54 -4.02 -9.78 -0.96
C SER A 54 -4.76 -11.09 -1.27
N ILE A 55 -4.03 -12.07 -1.77
CA ILE A 55 -4.47 -13.44 -2.03
C ILE A 55 -3.61 -14.42 -1.25
N LEU A 56 -4.08 -15.64 -0.99
CA LEU A 56 -3.22 -16.69 -0.46
C LEU A 56 -2.49 -17.40 -1.59
N GLN A 57 -1.18 -17.57 -1.45
CA GLN A 57 -0.36 -18.46 -2.26
C GLN A 57 0.36 -19.41 -1.31
N ASN A 58 0.07 -20.70 -1.39
CA ASN A 58 0.58 -21.71 -0.44
C ASN A 58 0.31 -21.31 1.02
N GLU A 59 -0.93 -20.92 1.33
CA GLU A 59 -1.37 -20.43 2.66
C GLU A 59 -0.68 -19.16 3.16
N LYS A 60 0.14 -18.50 2.32
CA LYS A 60 0.81 -17.23 2.67
C LYS A 60 0.14 -16.06 1.95
N PRO A 61 -0.14 -14.95 2.63
CA PRO A 61 -0.70 -13.77 1.99
C PRO A 61 0.33 -13.14 1.05
N VAL A 62 -0.10 -12.86 -0.18
CA VAL A 62 0.65 -12.12 -1.19
C VAL A 62 -0.12 -10.85 -1.50
N ILE A 63 0.52 -9.71 -1.26
CA ILE A 63 -0.06 -8.39 -1.50
C ILE A 63 -0.23 -8.18 -3.01
N THR A 64 -1.42 -7.73 -3.41
CA THR A 64 -1.74 -7.42 -4.81
C THR A 64 -2.15 -5.96 -5.01
N CYS A 65 -2.18 -5.15 -3.94
CA CYS A 65 -2.53 -3.74 -3.98
C CYS A 65 -1.37 -2.90 -3.45
N PRO A 66 -0.81 -1.95 -4.22
CA PRO A 66 0.31 -1.14 -3.75
C PRO A 66 -0.03 -0.29 -2.52
N VAL A 67 -1.29 0.16 -2.41
CA VAL A 67 -1.77 0.92 -1.25
C VAL A 67 -1.70 0.11 0.04
N ARG A 68 -1.75 -1.23 -0.01
CA ARG A 68 -1.58 -2.10 1.17
C ARG A 68 -0.20 -1.93 1.83
N PHE A 69 0.85 -1.57 1.07
CA PHE A 69 2.19 -1.30 1.62
C PHE A 69 2.26 0.01 2.42
N ARG A 70 1.22 0.86 2.34
CA ARG A 70 1.16 2.15 3.06
C ARG A 70 0.51 2.01 4.45
N GLU A 71 0.25 0.78 4.90
CA GLU A 71 -0.21 0.50 6.26
C GLU A 71 0.79 1.08 7.26
N GLU A 72 0.33 2.10 7.98
CA GLU A 72 1.10 2.82 9.01
C GLU A 72 2.48 3.29 8.56
N TRP A 73 2.72 3.35 7.24
CA TRP A 73 4.03 3.65 6.65
C TRP A 73 5.18 2.73 7.13
N LEU A 74 4.86 1.50 7.57
CA LEU A 74 5.84 0.54 8.08
C LEU A 74 6.97 0.26 7.09
N ILE A 75 6.65 0.15 5.79
CA ILE A 75 7.66 -0.09 4.76
C ILE A 75 8.69 1.04 4.67
N THR A 76 8.29 2.28 4.92
CA THR A 76 9.22 3.42 4.87
C THR A 76 10.08 3.49 6.12
N ASP A 77 9.53 3.12 7.28
CA ASP A 77 10.27 3.01 8.53
C ASP A 77 11.37 1.94 8.41
N ASP A 78 10.99 0.72 7.99
CA ASP A 78 11.91 -0.40 7.80
C ASP A 78 13.00 -0.08 6.76
N ALA A 79 12.61 0.52 5.64
CA ALA A 79 13.55 0.89 4.59
C ALA A 79 14.49 2.02 5.04
N ALA A 80 14.00 3.02 5.77
CA ALA A 80 14.85 4.10 6.28
C ALA A 80 15.88 3.57 7.28
N SER A 81 15.47 2.72 8.24
CA SER A 81 16.40 2.03 9.14
C SER A 81 17.42 1.19 8.37
N PHE A 82 17.00 0.47 7.34
CA PHE A 82 17.92 -0.33 6.51
C PHE A 82 18.95 0.51 5.76
N PHE A 83 18.54 1.62 5.13
CA PHE A 83 19.43 2.42 4.28
C PHE A 83 20.27 3.44 5.05
N PHE A 84 19.71 4.05 6.10
CA PHE A 84 20.33 5.16 6.81
C PHE A 84 20.82 4.79 8.21
N GLY A 85 20.36 3.65 8.74
CA GLY A 85 20.60 3.24 10.12
C GLY A 85 19.59 3.83 11.09
N ASP A 86 19.61 3.32 12.31
CA ASP A 86 18.69 3.76 13.36
C ASP A 86 19.01 5.18 13.86
N ASN A 87 17.96 5.91 14.27
CA ASN A 87 18.02 7.28 14.79
C ASN A 87 18.38 8.38 13.78
N VAL A 88 18.45 8.06 12.48
CA VAL A 88 18.52 9.10 11.45
C VAL A 88 17.16 9.79 11.31
N ARG A 89 17.14 11.12 11.21
CA ARG A 89 15.92 11.85 10.85
C ARG A 89 15.72 11.76 9.34
N TRP A 90 14.52 11.40 8.92
CA TRP A 90 14.20 11.23 7.52
C TRP A 90 12.75 11.62 7.24
N SER A 91 12.43 11.74 5.96
CA SER A 91 11.06 11.87 5.47
C SER A 91 10.86 11.13 4.15
N SER A 92 9.60 10.94 3.76
CA SER A 92 9.23 10.27 2.52
C SER A 92 8.45 11.20 1.59
N LEU A 93 8.78 11.16 0.31
CA LEU A 93 8.03 11.79 -0.76
C LEU A 93 7.34 10.71 -1.59
N THR A 94 6.05 10.87 -1.86
CA THR A 94 5.28 9.92 -2.70
C THR A 94 5.12 10.44 -4.12
N GLU A 95 5.13 9.55 -5.10
CA GLU A 95 4.84 9.85 -6.53
C GLU A 95 5.79 10.92 -7.11
N VAL A 96 7.10 10.74 -6.93
CA VAL A 96 8.12 11.66 -7.43
C VAL A 96 8.33 11.45 -8.92
N ARG A 97 8.04 12.48 -9.72
CA ARG A 97 8.19 12.43 -11.18
C ARG A 97 9.66 12.50 -11.58
N LEU A 98 10.09 11.55 -12.41
CA LEU A 98 11.39 11.55 -13.06
C LEU A 98 11.26 12.11 -14.48
N ASN A 99 12.10 13.09 -14.79
CA ASN A 99 12.19 13.64 -16.13
C ASN A 99 13.46 13.14 -16.85
N ASP A 100 13.37 12.93 -18.15
CA ASP A 100 14.51 12.64 -19.02
C ASP A 100 15.37 13.89 -19.28
N ALA A 101 16.45 13.72 -20.03
CA ALA A 101 17.37 14.80 -20.38
C ALA A 101 16.72 15.97 -21.15
N ASN A 102 15.53 15.78 -21.72
CA ASN A 102 14.78 16.78 -22.45
C ASN A 102 13.60 17.35 -21.63
N GLY A 103 13.49 16.99 -20.36
CA GLY A 103 12.40 17.43 -19.48
C GLY A 103 11.07 16.68 -19.66
N LYS A 104 11.03 15.60 -20.44
CA LYS A 104 9.81 14.76 -20.59
C LYS A 104 9.75 13.71 -19.49
N SER A 105 8.54 13.23 -19.16
CA SER A 105 8.41 12.19 -18.13
C SER A 105 9.10 10.90 -18.55
N ALA A 106 10.04 10.42 -17.75
CA ALA A 106 10.65 9.10 -17.86
C ALA A 106 9.93 8.05 -17.00
N GLY A 107 9.18 8.50 -15.98
CA GLY A 107 8.42 7.65 -15.07
C GLY A 107 8.13 8.38 -13.76
N ASN A 108 7.58 7.64 -12.80
CA ASN A 108 7.42 8.09 -11.42
C ASN A 108 8.08 7.08 -10.48
N ILE A 109 8.63 7.57 -9.38
CA ILE A 109 9.03 6.76 -8.23
C ILE A 109 7.87 6.80 -7.23
N ASP A 110 7.40 5.63 -6.79
CA ASP A 110 6.29 5.53 -5.84
C ASP A 110 6.62 6.20 -4.51
N VAL A 111 7.81 5.93 -3.97
CA VAL A 111 8.30 6.49 -2.70
C VAL A 111 9.80 6.80 -2.78
N VAL A 112 10.19 8.01 -2.38
CA VAL A 112 11.58 8.43 -2.19
C VAL A 112 11.79 8.70 -0.70
N LEU A 113 12.85 8.13 -0.13
CA LEU A 113 13.27 8.42 1.23
C LEU A 113 14.43 9.43 1.21
N VAL A 114 14.37 10.40 2.11
CA VAL A 114 15.38 11.45 2.25
C VAL A 114 15.84 11.47 3.70
N ALA A 115 17.12 11.18 3.93
CA ALA A 115 17.78 11.42 5.21
C ALA A 115 18.17 12.90 5.30
N TYR A 116 17.92 13.50 6.46
CA TYR A 116 18.30 14.88 6.74
C TYR A 116 19.74 14.97 7.22
N ASP A 117 20.41 16.04 6.80
CA ASP A 117 21.71 16.41 7.34
C ASP A 117 21.55 17.34 8.56
N GLU A 118 22.64 17.97 9.01
CA GLU A 118 22.62 18.86 10.16
C GLU A 118 21.76 20.12 9.96
N GLN A 119 21.46 20.48 8.72
CA GLN A 119 20.70 21.68 8.35
C GLN A 119 19.21 21.40 8.14
N GLY A 120 18.83 20.13 8.06
CA GLY A 120 17.44 19.69 7.82
C GLY A 120 17.19 19.38 6.36
#